data_AF-A0A087V0N5-F1
#
_entry.id   AF-A0A087V0N5-F1
#
_cell.length_a   1.000
_cell.length_b   1.000
_cell.length_c   1.000
_cell.angle_alpha   90.00
_cell.angle_beta   90.00
_cell.angle_gamma   90.00
#
_symmetry.space_group_name_H-M   'P 1'
#
loop_
_entity.id
_entity.type
_entity.pdbx_description
1 polymer ?
#
loop_
_entity_poly.entity_id
_entity_poly.type
_entity_poly.pdbx_seq_one_letter_code
_entity_poly.pdbx_strand_id
1 'polypeptide(L)'
;MFCNNLTRCLICSKDHLTYTCTLHKDNKPTCVRCGKGHAVSFKGCEFYPKIRETALKKKKGWVIPLRGTMATRTVAFKKQGHPAV
;
A
#
# COMPACT_ATOMS: atom_id res chain seq x y z
N MET A 1 -15.79 -16.75 -17.89
CA MET A 1 -14.39 -16.47 -18.27
C MET A 1 -13.53 -16.68 -17.03
N PHE A 2 -12.69 -17.71 -17.03
CA PHE A 2 -11.79 -18.00 -15.90
C PHE A 2 -10.45 -17.31 -16.15
N CYS A 3 -9.95 -16.57 -15.15
CA CYS A 3 -8.60 -16.02 -15.19
C CYS A 3 -7.60 -17.15 -14.95
N ASN A 4 -6.94 -17.63 -16.01
CA ASN A 4 -5.91 -18.68 -15.93
C ASN A 4 -4.54 -18.17 -15.43
N ASN A 5 -4.51 -17.06 -14.68
CA ASN A 5 -3.26 -16.52 -14.15
C ASN A 5 -2.93 -17.17 -12.80
N LEU A 6 -1.73 -17.74 -12.71
CA LEU A 6 -1.18 -18.24 -11.45
C LEU A 6 -1.07 -17.11 -10.43
N THR A 7 -1.44 -17.40 -9.19
CA THR A 7 -1.39 -16.42 -8.10
C THR A 7 0.06 -16.24 -7.66
N ARG A 8 0.61 -15.04 -7.89
CA ARG A 8 1.98 -14.70 -7.48
C ARG A 8 1.98 -13.64 -6.39
N CYS A 9 2.84 -13.85 -5.40
CA CYS A 9 3.05 -12.92 -4.31
C CYS A 9 3.70 -11.62 -4.81
N LEU A 10 3.13 -10.47 -4.44
CA LEU A 10 3.63 -9.14 -4.85
C LEU A 10 4.95 -8.73 -4.16
N ILE A 11 5.35 -9.46 -3.12
CA ILE A 11 6.55 -9.19 -2.31
C ILE A 11 7.73 -10.05 -2.77
N CYS A 12 7.52 -11.36 -2.95
CA CYS A 12 8.61 -12.32 -3.22
C CYS A 12 8.44 -13.12 -4.52
N SER A 13 7.40 -12.86 -5.32
CA SER A 13 7.15 -13.50 -6.62
C SER A 13 6.90 -15.03 -6.60
N LYS A 14 6.76 -15.64 -5.41
CA LYS A 14 6.42 -17.07 -5.26
C LYS A 14 4.92 -17.34 -5.41
N ASP A 15 4.56 -18.61 -5.56
CA ASP A 15 3.19 -19.08 -5.77
C ASP A 15 2.39 -19.12 -4.45
N HIS A 16 1.96 -17.94 -3.98
CA HIS A 16 1.07 -17.77 -2.84
C HIS A 16 0.46 -16.36 -2.83
N LEU A 17 -0.57 -16.17 -2.01
CA LEU A 17 -1.21 -14.87 -1.80
C LEU A 17 -0.34 -13.97 -0.93
N THR A 18 -0.27 -12.68 -1.24
CA THR A 18 0.60 -11.73 -0.52
C THR A 18 0.39 -11.72 1.00
N TYR A 19 -0.83 -11.97 1.49
CA TYR A 19 -1.12 -12.01 2.93
C TYR A 19 -0.58 -13.26 3.64
N THR A 20 -0.32 -14.35 2.91
CA THR A 20 0.32 -15.57 3.45
C THR A 20 1.84 -15.54 3.27
N CYS A 21 2.41 -14.39 2.89
CA CYS A 21 3.84 -14.28 2.65
C CYS A 21 4.62 -14.32 3.97
N THR A 22 5.56 -15.25 4.06
CA THR A 22 6.46 -15.42 5.20
C THR A 22 7.79 -14.67 5.05
N LEU A 23 7.94 -13.87 3.98
CA LEU A 23 9.16 -13.09 3.76
C LEU A 23 9.26 -11.98 4.81
N HIS A 24 10.29 -12.04 5.65
CA HIS A 24 10.57 -10.99 6.64
C HIS A 24 10.94 -9.67 5.94
N LYS A 25 10.64 -8.53 6.58
CA LYS A 25 10.89 -7.19 6.01
C LYS A 25 12.37 -6.91 5.72
N ASP A 26 13.29 -7.59 6.42
CA ASP A 26 14.73 -7.45 6.21
C ASP A 26 15.23 -8.19 4.96
N ASN A 27 14.44 -9.15 4.46
CA ASN A 27 14.82 -9.87 3.25
C ASN A 27 14.50 -9.04 2.00
N LYS A 28 15.35 -9.16 0.99
CA LYS A 28 15.19 -8.42 -0.26
C LYS A 28 13.95 -8.91 -1.01
N PRO A 29 12.95 -8.05 -1.29
CA PRO A 29 11.78 -8.43 -2.07
C PRO A 29 12.16 -8.71 -3.52
N THR A 30 11.34 -9.49 -4.21
CA THR A 30 11.50 -9.84 -5.62
C THR A 30 10.32 -9.31 -6.41
N CYS A 31 10.59 -8.54 -7.47
CA CYS A 31 9.58 -7.93 -8.29
C CYS A 31 8.93 -8.95 -9.22
N VAL A 32 7.62 -9.17 -9.10
CA VAL A 32 6.89 -10.15 -9.94
C VAL A 32 6.89 -9.79 -11.43
N ARG A 33 7.23 -8.55 -11.77
CA ARG A 33 7.26 -8.08 -13.16
C ARG A 33 8.64 -8.19 -13.81
N CYS A 34 9.72 -7.93 -13.07
CA CYS A 34 11.08 -7.86 -13.63
C CYS A 34 12.08 -8.84 -13.00
N GLY A 35 11.70 -9.53 -11.93
CA GLY A 35 12.55 -10.48 -11.20
C GLY A 35 13.66 -9.85 -10.35
N LYS A 36 13.83 -8.53 -10.36
CA LYS A 36 14.90 -7.84 -9.62
C LYS A 36 14.54 -7.65 -8.14
N GLY A 37 15.56 -7.33 -7.34
CA GLY A 37 15.48 -7.18 -5.89
C GLY A 37 14.77 -5.89 -5.42
N HIS A 38 13.49 -5.73 -5.72
CA HIS A 38 12.63 -4.66 -5.23
C HIS A 38 11.16 -5.11 -5.23
N ALA A 39 10.28 -4.44 -4.49
CA ALA A 39 8.85 -4.72 -4.50
C ALA A 39 8.19 -4.19 -5.80
N VAL A 40 7.06 -4.77 -6.23
CA VAL A 40 6.41 -4.37 -7.50
C VAL A 40 6.04 -2.89 -7.57
N SER A 41 5.79 -2.26 -6.43
CA SER A 41 5.43 -0.84 -6.30
C SER A 41 6.64 0.11 -6.41
N PHE A 42 7.84 -0.41 -6.65
CA PHE A 42 9.05 0.40 -6.79
C PHE A 42 9.02 1.24 -8.06
N LYS A 43 9.00 2.56 -7.91
CA LYS A 43 8.90 3.53 -9.02
C LYS A 43 10.10 3.51 -9.98
N GLY A 44 11.25 3.01 -9.53
CA GLY A 44 12.46 2.86 -10.36
C GLY A 44 12.48 1.56 -11.18
N CYS A 45 11.44 0.72 -11.12
CA CYS A 45 11.35 -0.46 -11.96
C CYS A 45 11.14 -0.03 -13.42
N GLU A 46 11.91 -0.60 -14.34
CA GLU A 46 11.78 -0.35 -15.79
C GLU A 46 10.39 -0.73 -16.33
N PHE A 47 9.74 -1.72 -15.71
CA PHE A 47 8.40 -2.18 -16.05
C PHE A 47 7.31 -1.53 -15.17
N TYR A 48 7.64 -0.55 -14.33
CA TYR A 48 6.64 0.18 -13.55
C TYR A 48 5.63 0.82 -14.51
N PRO A 49 4.31 0.68 -14.26
CA PRO A 49 3.32 1.21 -15.19
C PRO A 49 3.42 2.75 -15.20
N LYS A 50 3.90 3.30 -16.31
CA LYS A 50 3.86 4.73 -16.57
C LYS A 50 2.42 5.09 -16.88
N ILE A 51 1.69 5.58 -15.88
CA ILE A 51 0.36 6.14 -16.09
C ILE A 51 0.57 7.31 -17.07
N ARG A 52 0.21 7.12 -18.34
CA ARG A 52 0.16 8.22 -19.29
C ARG A 52 -0.96 9.12 -18.80
N GLU A 53 -0.67 10.39 -18.52
CA GLU A 53 -1.65 11.41 -18.10
C GLU A 53 -2.69 11.74 -19.20
N THR A 54 -2.92 10.85 -20.16
CA THR A 54 -3.74 11.10 -21.35
C THR A 54 -5.23 10.87 -21.14
N ALA A 55 -5.72 10.75 -19.90
CA ALA A 55 -7.16 10.58 -19.64
C ALA A 55 -7.71 11.28 -18.39
N LEU A 56 -6.94 12.14 -17.72
CA LEU A 56 -7.54 13.15 -16.82
C LEU A 56 -7.90 14.38 -17.65
N LYS A 57 -8.82 14.24 -18.60
CA LYS A 57 -9.60 15.39 -19.06
C LYS A 57 -10.35 15.85 -17.81
N LYS A 58 -9.84 16.91 -17.18
CA LYS A 58 -10.36 17.53 -15.95
C LYS A 58 -11.84 17.83 -16.15
N LYS A 59 -12.72 16.87 -15.86
CA LYS A 59 -14.15 17.14 -15.73
C LYS A 59 -14.24 18.02 -14.49
N LYS A 60 -14.63 19.28 -14.69
CA LYS A 60 -14.92 20.24 -13.63
C LYS A 60 -15.83 19.55 -12.61
N GLY A 61 -15.33 19.42 -11.39
CA GLY A 61 -16.06 19.21 -10.14
C GLY A 61 -17.21 18.20 -10.13
N TRP A 62 -16.95 17.00 -9.63
CA TRP A 62 -17.83 16.46 -8.58
C TRP A 62 -17.07 16.60 -7.27
N VAL A 63 -17.35 17.69 -6.56
CA VAL A 63 -16.88 17.85 -5.18
C VAL A 63 -17.55 16.73 -4.37
N ILE A 64 -16.75 15.76 -3.91
CA ILE A 64 -17.21 14.88 -2.85
C ILE A 64 -17.06 15.75 -1.59
N PRO A 65 -18.15 16.20 -0.93
CA PRO A 65 -17.99 16.88 0.34
C PRO A 65 -17.36 15.89 1.31
N LEU A 66 -16.09 16.10 1.67
CA LEU A 66 -15.50 15.55 2.87
C LEU A 66 -16.21 16.19 4.06
N ARG A 67 -17.40 15.68 4.39
CA ARG A 67 -18.04 15.92 5.68
C ARG A 67 -17.18 15.24 6.74
N GLY A 68 -16.33 16.03 7.39
CA GLY A 68 -15.61 15.60 8.59
C GLY A 68 -14.23 16.24 8.72
N THR A 69 -14.18 17.52 9.09
CA THR A 69 -13.07 18.04 9.87
C THR A 69 -13.03 17.26 11.19
N MET A 70 -12.17 16.25 11.28
CA MET A 70 -11.79 15.67 12.57
C MET A 70 -11.02 16.73 13.32
N ALA A 71 -11.71 17.53 14.13
CA ALA A 71 -11.08 18.35 15.14
C ALA A 71 -10.18 17.43 15.98
N THR A 72 -8.88 17.70 15.95
CA THR A 72 -7.90 17.09 16.84
C THR A 72 -8.34 17.41 18.27
N ARG A 73 -9.00 16.44 18.93
CA ARG A 73 -9.18 16.50 20.38
C ARG A 73 -7.80 16.27 20.97
N THR A 74 -7.11 17.35 21.33
CA THR A 74 -6.00 17.31 22.28
C THR A 74 -6.59 16.81 23.59
N VAL A 75 -6.51 15.50 23.84
CA VAL A 75 -6.81 14.96 25.16
C VAL A 75 -5.66 15.37 26.08
N ALA A 76 -5.92 16.34 26.95
CA ALA A 76 -5.03 16.65 28.06
C ALA A 76 -4.97 15.41 28.96
N PHE A 77 -3.87 14.68 28.91
CA PHE A 77 -3.60 13.52 29.74
C PHE A 77 -3.45 13.98 31.20
N LYS A 78 -4.54 14.00 31.96
CA LYS A 78 -4.52 14.22 33.42
C LYS A 78 -3.88 12.99 34.05
N LYS A 79 -2.60 13.08 34.43
CA LYS A 79 -1.93 12.09 35.27
C LYS A 79 -2.75 11.93 36.56
N GLN A 80 -3.43 10.82 36.72
CA GLN A 80 -3.96 10.40 38.00
C GLN A 80 -2.89 9.49 38.62
N GLY A 81 -2.32 9.94 39.73
CA GLY A 81 -1.30 9.21 40.48
C GLY A 81 -1.86 7.88 40.99
N HIS A 82 -1.09 6.82 40.82
CA HIS A 82 -1.36 5.53 41.42
C HIS A 82 -0.79 5.53 42.85
N PRO A 83 -1.55 5.15 43.89
CA PRO A 83 -0.97 4.87 45.19
C PRO A 83 -0.13 3.60 45.10
N ALA A 84 1.06 3.66 45.69
CA ALA A 84 1.91 2.51 45.95
C ALA A 84 1.21 1.58 46.95
N VAL A 85 1.09 0.31 46.58
CA VAL A 85 0.89 -0.80 47.51
C VAL A 85 2.05 -1.75 47.33
#